data_AF-A0A9X6LB69-F1
#
_entry.id   AF-A0A9X6LB69-F1
#
_cell.length_a   1.000
_cell.length_b   1.000
_cell.length_c   1.000
_cell.angle_alpha   90.00
_cell.angle_beta   90.00
_cell.angle_gamma   90.00
#
_symmetry.space_group_name_H-M   'P 1'
#
loop_
_entity.id
_entity.type
_entity.pdbx_description
1 polymer ?
#
loop_
_entity_poly.entity_id
_entity_poly.type
_entity_poly.pdbx_seq_one_letter_code
_entity_poly.pdbx_strand_id
1 'polypeptide(L)' 'MLKKQEILAVYQKGPQAICDLVHHLENQIQDLKGRIEELENRSKKTLQIVINHLLQVLLQSFLNKIKMEEK' A
#
# COMPACT_ATOMS: atom_id res chain seq x y z
N MET A 1 -6.59 -18.52 3.95
CA MET A 1 -7.11 -19.12 2.70
C MET A 1 -8.19 -20.10 3.10
N LEU A 2 -9.41 -19.98 2.56
CA LEU A 2 -10.50 -20.91 2.88
C LEU A 2 -10.13 -22.33 2.45
N LYS A 3 -10.28 -23.28 3.37
CA LYS A 3 -10.01 -24.70 3.13
C LYS A 3 -11.20 -25.33 2.42
N LYS A 4 -10.92 -26.37 1.62
CA LYS A 4 -11.94 -27.16 0.92
C LYS A 4 -13.10 -27.60 1.83
N GLN A 5 -12.79 -28.01 3.07
CA GLN A 5 -13.80 -28.44 4.05
C GLN A 5 -14.73 -27.30 4.49
N GLU A 6 -14.23 -26.07 4.59
CA GLU A 6 -15.04 -24.90 4.97
C GLU A 6 -15.99 -24.51 3.85
N ILE A 7 -15.54 -24.59 2.60
CA ILE A 7 -16.37 -24.34 1.41
C ILE A 7 -17.48 -25.40 1.30
N LEU A 8 -17.13 -26.68 1.49
CA LEU A 8 -18.11 -27.77 1.50
C LEU A 8 -19.15 -27.60 2.61
N ALA A 9 -18.72 -27.18 3.81
CA ALA A 9 -19.63 -26.92 4.93
C ALA A 9 -20.60 -25.78 4.64
N VAL A 10 -20.17 -24.73 3.94
CA VAL A 10 -21.06 -23.63 3.50
C VAL A 10 -22.02 -24.12 2.42
N TYR A 11 -21.54 -24.90 1.46
CA TYR A 11 -22.38 -25.47 0.40
C TYR A 11 -23.51 -26.35 0.96
N GLN A 12 -23.21 -27.17 1.96
CA GLN A 12 -24.20 -28.03 2.64
C GLN A 12 -25.29 -27.25 3.38
N LYS A 13 -25.02 -25.99 3.78
CA LYS A 13 -26.00 -25.10 4.44
C LYS A 13 -26.98 -24.46 3.46
N GLY A 14 -26.77 -24.65 2.15
CA GLY A 14 -27.66 -24.20 1.10
C GLY A 14 -27.34 -22.82 0.53
N PRO A 15 -28.15 -22.35 -0.44
CA PRO A 15 -27.81 -21.21 -1.29
C PRO A 15 -27.57 -19.89 -0.53
N GLN A 16 -28.35 -19.62 0.52
CA GLN A 16 -28.21 -18.37 1.28
C GLN A 16 -26.83 -18.27 1.96
N ALA A 17 -26.33 -19.37 2.52
CA ALA A 17 -25.02 -19.38 3.16
C ALA A 17 -23.88 -19.14 2.15
N ILE A 18 -24.07 -19.55 0.89
CA ILE A 18 -23.13 -19.25 -0.19
C ILE A 18 -23.17 -17.76 -0.53
N CYS A 19 -24.36 -17.16 -0.65
CA CYS A 19 -24.52 -15.73 -0.88
C CYS A 19 -23.86 -14.90 0.24
N ASP A 20 -24.08 -15.27 1.49
CA ASP A 20 -23.50 -14.58 2.65
C ASP A 20 -21.97 -14.68 2.65
N LEU A 21 -21.42 -15.86 2.29
CA LEU A 21 -19.98 -16.05 2.15
C LEU A 21 -19.40 -15.18 1.03
N VAL A 22 -20.04 -15.14 -0.14
CA VAL A 22 -19.59 -14.31 -1.26
C VAL A 22 -19.59 -12.84 -0.86
N HIS A 23 -20.67 -12.36 -0.26
CA HIS A 23 -20.78 -10.97 0.16
C HIS A 23 -19.71 -10.60 1.21
N HIS A 24 -19.45 -11.50 2.16
CA HIS A 24 -18.39 -11.32 3.14
C HIS A 24 -17.00 -11.21 2.48
N LEU A 25 -16.70 -12.06 1.51
CA LEU A 25 -15.44 -12.03 0.76
C LEU A 25 -15.30 -10.76 -0.09
N GLU A 26 -16.39 -10.30 -0.72
CA GLU A 26 -16.40 -9.03 -1.45
C GLU A 26 -16.03 -7.86 -0.55
N ASN A 27 -16.62 -7.80 0.66
CA ASN A 27 -16.31 -6.76 1.64
C ASN A 27 -14.84 -6.82 2.08
N GLN A 28 -14.29 -8.02 2.32
CA GLN A 28 -12.87 -8.18 2.64
C GLN A 28 -11.97 -7.70 1.49
N ILE A 29 -12.32 -8.02 0.24
CA ILE A 29 -11.55 -7.59 -0.93
C ILE A 29 -11.56 -6.05 -1.04
N GLN A 30 -12.69 -5.40 -0.78
CA GLN A 30 -12.77 -3.93 -0.81
C GLN A 30 -11.93 -3.28 0.31
N ASP A 31 -11.98 -3.80 1.53
CA ASP A 31 -11.11 -3.33 2.62
C ASP A 31 -9.63 -3.45 2.26
N LEU A 32 -9.23 -4.61 1.73
CA LEU A 32 -7.84 -4.85 1.31
C LEU A 32 -7.41 -3.91 0.19
N LYS A 33 -8.28 -3.61 -0.78
CA LYS A 33 -8.01 -2.62 -1.83
C LYS A 33 -7.75 -1.23 -1.24
N GLY A 34 -8.59 -0.77 -0.31
CA GLY A 34 -8.40 0.51 0.36
C GLY A 34 -7.08 0.58 1.12
N ARG A 35 -6.72 -0.49 1.84
CA ARG A 35 -5.44 -0.58 2.57
C ARG A 35 -4.22 -0.57 1.64
N ILE A 36 -4.30 -1.23 0.47
CA ILE A 36 -3.24 -1.19 -0.54
C ILE A 36 -3.08 0.23 -1.07
N GLU A 37 -4.17 0.92 -1.40
CA GLU A 37 -4.14 2.30 -1.89
C GLU A 37 -3.52 3.26 -0.87
N GLU A 38 -3.88 3.12 0.41
CA GLU A 38 -3.27 3.91 1.48
C GLU A 38 -1.76 3.66 1.60
N LEU A 39 -1.33 2.40 1.52
CA LEU A 39 0.09 2.03 1.59
C LEU A 39 0.86 2.57 0.39
N GLU A 40 0.30 2.50 -0.81
CA GLU A 40 0.89 3.09 -2.02
C GLU A 40 1.04 4.61 -1.88
N ASN A 41 0.01 5.30 -1.40
CA ASN A 41 0.04 6.74 -1.19
C ASN A 41 1.07 7.17 -0.14
N ARG A 42 1.17 6.43 0.97
CA ARG A 42 2.21 6.65 1.99
C ARG A 42 3.60 6.41 1.44
N SER A 43 3.78 5.35 0.65
CA SER A 43 5.06 5.03 -0.01
C SER A 43 5.48 6.15 -0.96
N LYS A 44 4.60 6.58 -1.86
CA LYS A 44 4.84 7.71 -2.79
C LYS A 44 5.22 8.99 -2.05
N LYS A 45 4.48 9.35 -1.00
CA LYS A 45 4.77 10.53 -0.17
C LYS A 45 6.15 10.44 0.49
N THR A 46 6.48 9.27 1.03
CA THR A 46 7.78 9.04 1.66
C THR A 46 8.93 9.18 0.66
N LEU A 47 8.81 8.56 -0.52
CA LEU A 47 9.79 8.68 -1.59
C LEU A 47 9.97 10.14 -2.02
N GLN A 48 8.89 10.90 -2.17
CA GLN A 48 8.95 12.32 -2.52
C GLN A 48 9.73 13.13 -1.47
N ILE A 49 9.48 12.89 -0.17
CA ILE A 49 10.19 13.57 0.92
C ILE A 49 11.68 13.24 0.86
N VAL A 50 12.04 11.96 0.71
CA VAL A 50 13.43 11.52 0.65
C VAL A 50 14.16 12.13 -0.54
N ILE A 51 13.55 12.09 -1.74
CA ILE A 51 14.11 12.70 -2.95
C ILE A 51 14.34 14.20 -2.74
N ASN A 52 13.35 14.93 -2.22
CA ASN A 52 13.46 16.35 -1.97
C ASN A 52 14.60 16.67 -0.98
N HIS A 53 14.72 15.89 0.09
CA HIS A 53 15.78 16.06 1.08
C HIS A 53 17.17 15.79 0.47
N LEU A 54 17.32 14.72 -0.32
CA LEU A 54 18.59 14.40 -0.99
C LEU A 54 18.99 15.50 -1.98
N LEU A 55 18.03 16.03 -2.76
CA LEU A 55 18.28 17.15 -3.66
C LEU A 55 18.75 18.39 -2.89
N GLN A 56 18.12 18.71 -1.76
CA GLN A 56 18.55 19.83 -0.91
C GLN A 56 19.99 19.66 -0.41
N VAL A 57 20.34 18.46 0.08
CA VAL A 57 21.70 18.16 0.56
C VAL A 57 22.72 18.27 -0.57
N LEU A 58 22.41 17.72 -1.75
CA LEU A 58 23.29 17.82 -2.92
C LEU A 58 23.49 19.28 -3.33
N LEU A 59 22.42 20.06 -3.46
CA LEU A 59 22.50 21.48 -3.79
C LEU A 59 23.34 22.26 -2.78
N GLN A 60 23.16 22.00 -1.49
CA GLN A 60 23.96 22.65 -0.46
C GLN A 60 25.45 22.27 -0.58
N SER A 61 25.76 21.01 -0.90
CA SER A 61 27.14 20.56 -1.11
C SER A 61 27.80 21.25 -2.30
N PHE A 62 27.07 21.42 -3.42
CA PHE A 62 27.55 22.13 -4.60
C PHE A 62 27.79 23.61 -4.30
N LEU A 63 26.85 24.28 -3.63
CA LEU A 63 26.99 25.68 -3.24
C LEU A 63 28.19 25.88 -2.32
N ASN A 64 28.41 24.98 -1.36
CA ASN A 64 29.57 25.05 -0.47
C ASN A 64 30.89 24.86 -1.24
N LYS A 65 30.91 23.98 -2.25
CA LYS A 65 32.09 23.75 -3.08
C LYS A 65 32.44 24.98 -3.92
N ILE A 66 31.46 25.59 -4.59
CA ILE A 66 31.65 26.82 -5.37
C ILE A 66 32.20 27.94 -4.49
N LYS A 67 31.61 28.14 -3.30
CA LYS A 67 32.08 29.15 -2.33
C LYS A 67 33.52 28.94 -1.86
N MET A 68 34.01 27.70 -1.85
CA MET A 68 35.39 27.38 -1.48
C MET A 68 36.36 27.58 -2.65
N GLU A 69 35.90 27.43 -3.89
CA GLU A 69 36.70 27.67 -5.10
C GLU A 69 36.81 29.17 -5.45
N GLU A 70 35.88 30.01 -4.99
CA GLU A 70 35.90 31.47 -5.14
C GLU A 70 36.75 32.21 -4.08
N LYS A 71 37.33 31.49 -3.10
CA LYS A 71 38.16 32.04 -2.02
C LYS A 71 39.65 31.83 -2.28
#